data_AF-A0A2G9TYV3-F1
#
_entry.id   AF-A0A2G9TYV3-F1
#
_cell.length_a   1.000
_cell.length_b   1.000
_cell.length_c   1.000
_cell.angle_alpha   90.00
_cell.angle_beta   90.00
_cell.angle_gamma   90.00
#
_symmetry.space_group_name_H-M   'P 1'
#
loop_
_entity.id
_entity.type
_entity.pdbx_description
1 polymer ?
#
loop_
_entity_poly.entity_id
_entity_poly.type
_entity_poly.pdbx_seq_one_letter_code
_entity_poly.pdbx_strand_id
1 'polypeptide(L)'
;MMFALSYCADETYDDNTAVVTETVLETHQCKTNEVWMECGTCENKCGEPRVPCPRMCKPARCQCLTHKGFRRNKKGECVKCD
;
A
#
# COMPACT_ATOMS: atom_id res chain seq x y z
N MET A 1 6.04 25.18 54.58
CA MET A 1 4.86 24.71 53.83
C MET A 1 5.30 23.55 52.95
N MET A 2 4.60 22.42 52.99
CA MET A 2 4.96 21.18 52.29
C MET A 2 3.74 20.66 51.51
N PHE A 3 4.04 19.90 50.45
CA PHE A 3 3.17 19.08 49.59
C PHE A 3 2.43 19.86 48.48
N ALA A 4 2.38 19.43 47.23
CA ALA A 4 2.97 18.29 46.54
C ALA A 4 2.96 18.61 45.03
N LEU A 5 3.90 18.02 44.28
CA LEU A 5 3.82 17.94 42.82
C LEU A 5 2.50 17.22 42.47
N SER A 6 1.57 17.93 41.84
CA SER A 6 0.37 17.32 41.26
C SER A 6 0.25 17.84 39.84
N TYR A 7 0.83 17.08 38.91
CA TYR A 7 0.56 17.24 37.48
C TYR A 7 -0.92 16.90 37.31
N CYS A 8 -1.75 17.91 37.01
CA CYS A 8 -3.12 17.65 36.60
C CYS A 8 -3.07 16.97 35.24
N ALA A 9 -3.37 15.67 35.22
CA ALA A 9 -3.82 14.99 34.02
C ALA A 9 -5.22 15.56 33.71
N ASP A 10 -5.32 16.34 32.64
CA ASP A 10 -6.61 16.77 32.11
C ASP A 10 -7.07 15.74 31.08
N GLU A 11 -7.89 14.80 31.54
CA GLU A 11 -8.68 13.94 30.66
C GLU A 11 -9.84 14.79 30.12
N THR A 12 -9.60 15.54 29.05
CA THR A 12 -10.67 16.24 28.34
C THR A 12 -11.42 15.21 27.48
N TYR A 13 -12.57 14.75 28.00
CA TYR A 13 -13.61 14.08 27.22
C TYR A 13 -14.23 15.13 26.27
N ASP A 14 -13.77 15.15 25.02
CA ASP A 14 -14.25 16.04 23.96
C ASP A 14 -15.27 15.30 23.07
N ASP A 15 -16.51 15.80 23.03
CA ASP A 15 -17.69 15.20 22.37
C ASP A 15 -17.74 15.47 20.86
N ASN A 16 -16.59 15.37 20.21
CA ASN A 16 -16.45 15.13 18.79
C ASN A 16 -15.00 14.74 18.58
N THR A 17 -14.76 13.45 18.50
CA THR A 17 -13.47 12.88 18.13
C THR A 17 -13.10 13.35 16.73
N ALA A 18 -12.56 14.57 16.64
CA ALA A 18 -11.53 14.91 15.69
C ALA A 18 -10.39 13.96 16.04
N VAL A 19 -10.50 12.74 15.54
CA VAL A 19 -9.38 11.86 15.36
C VAL A 19 -8.40 12.77 14.66
N VAL A 20 -7.35 13.17 15.37
CA VAL A 20 -6.11 13.59 14.74
C VAL A 20 -5.69 12.34 14.00
N THR A 21 -6.33 12.13 12.85
CA THR A 21 -5.82 11.33 11.77
C THR A 21 -4.65 12.19 11.36
N GLU A 22 -3.56 12.02 12.10
CA GLU A 22 -2.33 11.66 11.47
C GLU A 22 -2.73 10.62 10.42
N THR A 23 -3.11 11.13 9.25
CA THR A 23 -3.16 10.34 8.04
C THR A 23 -1.69 9.99 7.87
N VAL A 24 -1.26 8.93 8.57
CA VAL A 24 -0.14 8.14 8.16
C VAL A 24 -0.55 7.76 6.76
N LEU A 25 -0.11 8.56 5.79
CA LEU A 25 -0.15 8.20 4.40
C LEU A 25 0.65 6.91 4.42
N GLU A 26 -0.04 5.77 4.48
CA GLU A 26 0.59 4.47 4.38
C GLU A 26 1.18 4.44 2.98
N THR A 27 2.40 4.95 2.86
CA THR A 27 3.16 4.89 1.63
C THR A 27 3.52 3.43 1.50
N HIS A 28 2.66 2.66 0.83
CA HIS A 28 2.94 1.26 0.56
C HIS A 28 4.23 1.18 -0.25
N GLN A 29 5.31 0.76 0.41
CA GLN A 29 6.63 0.69 -0.20
C GLN A 29 6.68 -0.50 -1.13
N CYS A 30 6.49 -0.24 -2.42
CA CYS A 30 6.63 -1.25 -3.46
C CYS A 30 8.07 -1.33 -3.97
N LYS A 31 8.42 -2.50 -4.55
CA LYS A 31 9.72 -2.66 -5.19
C LYS A 31 9.82 -1.81 -6.45
N THR A 32 11.03 -1.68 -7.00
CA THR A 32 11.26 -0.97 -8.26
C THR A 32 10.32 -1.46 -9.36
N ASN A 33 9.71 -0.51 -10.08
CA ASN A 33 8.73 -0.71 -11.16
C ASN A 33 7.39 -1.36 -10.75
N GLU A 34 7.11 -1.47 -9.45
CA GLU A 34 5.81 -1.87 -8.94
C GLU A 34 5.03 -0.66 -8.44
N VAL A 35 3.70 -0.73 -8.52
CA VAL A 35 2.80 0.31 -8.01
C VAL A 35 1.81 -0.33 -7.07
N TRP A 36 1.54 0.31 -5.94
CA TRP A 36 0.49 -0.14 -5.04
C TRP A 36 -0.88 0.01 -5.71
N MET A 37 -1.62 -1.08 -5.76
CA MET A 37 -2.96 -1.12 -6.32
C MET A 37 -3.92 -1.61 -5.24
N GLU A 38 -4.90 -0.79 -4.86
CA GLU A 38 -5.96 -1.20 -3.93
C GLU A 38 -6.83 -2.30 -4.54
N CYS A 39 -7.22 -2.12 -5.81
CA CYS A 39 -7.84 -3.14 -6.64
C CYS A 39 -6.76 -3.80 -7.51
N GLY A 40 -6.17 -4.89 -7.01
CA GLY A 40 -5.17 -5.64 -7.73
C GLY A 40 -5.73 -6.26 -9.02
N THR A 41 -4.87 -6.42 -10.03
CA THR A 41 -5.19 -7.08 -11.30
C THR A 41 -4.24 -8.26 -11.56
N CYS A 42 -4.41 -8.98 -12.68
CA CYS A 42 -3.52 -10.09 -13.03
C CYS A 42 -2.18 -9.58 -13.57
N GLU A 43 -1.10 -10.26 -13.20
CA GLU A 43 0.24 -10.03 -13.75
C GLU A 43 0.58 -11.17 -14.71
N ASN A 44 1.34 -10.87 -15.76
CA ASN A 44 1.96 -11.89 -16.60
C ASN A 44 3.46 -12.00 -16.26
N LYS A 45 4.13 -13.04 -16.79
CA LYS A 45 5.58 -13.19 -16.69
C LYS A 45 6.26 -12.92 -18.05
N CYS A 46 7.56 -12.64 -18.02
CA CYS A 46 8.36 -12.61 -19.25
C CYS A 46 8.39 -14.01 -19.90
N GLY A 47 8.29 -14.07 -21.23
CA GLY A 47 8.31 -15.33 -21.99
C GLY A 47 7.03 -16.15 -21.95
N GLU A 48 6.00 -15.71 -21.23
CA GLU A 48 4.68 -16.34 -21.21
C GLU A 48 3.68 -15.54 -22.09
N PRO A 49 2.74 -16.23 -22.77
CA PRO A 49 1.67 -15.56 -23.50
C PRO A 49 0.80 -14.74 -22.55
N ARG A 50 0.23 -13.63 -23.05
CA ARG A 50 -0.68 -12.80 -22.25
C ARG A 50 -1.98 -13.57 -22.02
N VAL A 51 -2.31 -13.84 -20.76
CA VAL A 51 -3.60 -14.46 -20.40
C VAL A 51 -4.66 -13.38 -20.16
N PRO A 52 -5.92 -13.59 -20.61
CA PRO A 52 -7.02 -12.71 -20.27
C PRO A 52 -7.23 -12.66 -18.75
N CYS A 53 -7.39 -11.46 -18.20
CA CYS A 53 -7.70 -11.27 -16.79
C CYS A 53 -9.19 -10.95 -16.61
N PRO A 54 -9.92 -11.65 -15.73
CA PRO A 54 -11.28 -11.28 -15.38
C PRO A 54 -11.32 -9.86 -14.79
N ARG A 55 -12.40 -9.12 -15.05
CA ARG A 55 -12.63 -7.78 -14.49
C ARG A 55 -13.13 -7.87 -13.04
N MET A 56 -12.30 -8.44 -12.17
CA MET A 56 -12.55 -8.54 -10.73
C MET A 56 -11.33 -8.04 -9.96
N CYS A 57 -11.57 -7.33 -8.87
CA CYS A 57 -10.48 -6.89 -8.00
C CYS A 57 -9.85 -8.09 -7.30
N LYS A 58 -8.54 -8.23 -7.46
CA LYS A 58 -7.71 -9.03 -6.56
C LYS A 58 -7.37 -8.20 -5.32
N PRO A 59 -6.92 -8.85 -4.23
CA PRO A 59 -6.49 -8.14 -3.02
C PRO A 59 -5.48 -7.03 -3.31
N ALA A 60 -5.49 -6.00 -2.47
CA ALA A 60 -4.57 -4.89 -2.55
C ALA A 60 -3.12 -5.37 -2.44
N ARG A 61 -2.26 -4.94 -3.37
CA ARG A 61 -0.87 -5.36 -3.44
C ARG A 61 -0.02 -4.44 -4.33
N CYS A 62 1.29 -4.50 -4.14
CA CYS A 62 2.25 -4.01 -5.11
C CYS A 62 2.16 -4.84 -6.40
N GLN A 63 1.92 -4.15 -7.51
CA GLN A 63 1.68 -4.80 -8.78
C GLN A 63 2.61 -4.28 -9.89
N CYS A 64 3.15 -5.22 -10.66
CA CYS A 64 3.90 -5.00 -11.89
C CYS A 64 2.95 -4.73 -13.07
N LEU A 65 3.06 -3.54 -13.67
CA LEU A 65 2.10 -3.04 -14.66
C LEU A 65 2.34 -3.64 -16.06
N THR A 66 1.70 -4.78 -16.34
CA THR A 66 1.79 -5.45 -17.65
C THR A 66 1.31 -4.59 -18.82
N HIS A 67 0.32 -3.71 -18.59
CA HIS A 67 -0.16 -2.78 -19.63
C HIS A 67 0.88 -1.72 -20.02
N LYS A 68 1.88 -1.45 -19.15
CA LYS A 68 3.02 -0.56 -19.45
C LYS A 68 4.24 -1.31 -20.00
N GLY A 69 4.12 -2.61 -20.29
CA GLY A 69 5.21 -3.44 -20.81
C GLY A 69 6.12 -4.07 -19.75
N PHE A 70 5.81 -3.92 -18.46
CA PHE A 70 6.56 -4.55 -17.38
C PHE A 70 5.97 -5.91 -16.99
N ARG A 71 6.81 -6.93 -16.82
CA ARG A 71 6.37 -8.22 -16.29
C ARG A 71 7.42 -8.80 -15.35
N ARG A 72 7.02 -9.80 -14.57
CA ARG A 72 7.96 -10.47 -13.67
C ARG A 72 8.90 -11.40 -14.44
N ASN A 73 10.20 -11.26 -14.19
CA ASN A 73 11.20 -12.22 -14.67
C ASN A 73 11.20 -13.48 -13.78
N LYS A 74 12.07 -14.46 -14.09
CA LYS A 74 12.20 -15.70 -13.31
C LYS A 74 12.68 -15.49 -11.86
N LYS A 75 13.30 -14.34 -11.58
CA LYS A 75 13.73 -13.92 -10.23
C LYS A 75 12.62 -13.20 -9.45
N GLY A 76 11.47 -12.98 -10.08
CA GLY A 76 10.33 -12.27 -9.49
C GLY A 76 10.41 -10.74 -9.57
N GLU A 77 11.39 -10.18 -10.28
CA GLU A 77 11.57 -8.73 -10.41
C GLU A 77 10.69 -8.17 -11.54
N CYS A 78 10.11 -6.99 -11.31
CA CYS A 78 9.32 -6.28 -12.32
C CYS A 78 10.23 -5.53 -13.30
N VAL A 79 10.39 -6.09 -14.50
CA VAL A 79 11.28 -5.56 -15.54
C VAL A 79 10.54 -5.41 -16.85
N LYS A 80 11.07 -4.57 -17.75
CA LYS A 80 10.59 -4.51 -19.13
C LYS A 80 11.03 -5.80 -19.82
N CYS A 81 10.07 -6.60 -20.28
CA CYS A 81 10.38 -7.76 -21.12
C CYS A 81 10.38 -7.27 -22.56
N ASP A 82 11.54 -7.25 -23.19
CA ASP A 82 11.66 -7.04 -24.63
C ASP A 82 11.18 -8.28 -25.40
#